data_AF-A0A4R8V9M6-F1
#
_entry.id   AF-A0A4R8V9M6-F1
#
_cell.length_a   1.000
_cell.length_b   1.000
_cell.length_c   1.000
_cell.angle_alpha   90.00
_cell.angle_beta   90.00
_cell.angle_gamma   90.00
#
_symmetry.space_group_name_H-M   'P 1'
#
loop_
_entity.id
_entity.type
_entity.pdbx_description
1 polymer ?
#
loop_
_entity_poly.entity_id
_entity_poly.type
_entity_poly.pdbx_seq_one_letter_code
_entity_poly.pdbx_strand_id
1 'polypeptide(L)'
;MVSSTFTRNTAAVGAVGLCGASLFGASAAVAAPVPCAYPGSTQVVTGVCQVVVTADGVLTFPSTLNKVTAILVGAGGGGYIGAEGDGAYGGGGGEVIYVDSVALDTAITVDIGSGGTIGLDGVEAGNGGDTLFGAATAHGGLGSVIDQGSHVGGVSGNGHTGILGGGGAAGDAPDSDTPGPGYLLSGVPGVDAALFPSAADPAVQYGRGGESDSSDAPGNAAAVPTNSGAGGSAYWQFGEVSTGEANPGADGVVIVRYAAASLAATGADSTGALIVGGLAVAGGAALVASAGAVRRRRSPK
;
A
#
# COMPACT_ATOMS: atom_id res chain seq x y z
N MET A 1 1.92 7.35 -59.54
CA MET A 1 1.54 8.28 -60.62
C MET A 1 0.26 9.00 -60.21
N VAL A 2 0.34 10.33 -60.12
CA VAL A 2 -0.62 11.32 -60.64
C VAL A 2 -2.12 11.09 -60.37
N SER A 3 -2.69 11.90 -59.47
CA SER A 3 -3.60 13.01 -59.82
C SER A 3 -4.81 13.17 -58.90
N SER A 4 -5.01 14.40 -58.45
CA SER A 4 -6.25 15.02 -57.96
C SER A 4 -7.38 14.94 -59.04
N THR A 5 -8.68 15.21 -58.82
CA THR A 5 -9.32 16.27 -58.02
C THR A 5 -10.87 16.13 -58.08
N PHE A 6 -11.57 16.66 -57.07
CA PHE A 6 -12.81 17.50 -57.12
C PHE A 6 -14.27 16.92 -57.16
N THR A 7 -14.94 16.96 -55.98
CA THR A 7 -16.13 17.77 -55.56
C THR A 7 -17.55 17.58 -56.16
N ARG A 8 -18.57 17.28 -55.32
CA ARG A 8 -19.62 18.22 -54.80
C ARG A 8 -20.84 17.52 -54.15
N ASN A 9 -21.07 17.88 -52.88
CA ASN A 9 -22.29 18.25 -52.15
C ASN A 9 -23.66 17.61 -52.49
N THR A 10 -24.33 17.12 -51.45
CA THR A 10 -25.73 17.52 -51.15
C THR A 10 -25.98 17.48 -49.65
N ALA A 11 -26.56 18.57 -49.15
CA ALA A 11 -26.97 18.78 -47.78
C ALA A 11 -28.37 18.18 -47.55
N ALA A 12 -28.62 17.68 -46.34
CA ALA A 12 -29.97 17.62 -45.78
C ALA A 12 -29.90 17.99 -44.29
N VAL A 13 -30.35 19.21 -44.03
CA VAL A 13 -30.63 19.79 -42.73
C VAL A 13 -31.88 19.10 -42.18
N GLY A 14 -31.81 18.55 -40.97
CA GLY A 14 -32.95 18.08 -40.20
C GLY A 14 -32.78 18.49 -38.75
N ALA A 15 -33.43 19.59 -38.37
CA ALA A 15 -33.52 20.08 -37.01
C ALA A 15 -34.90 19.77 -36.45
N VAL A 16 -35.02 18.94 -35.41
CA VAL A 16 -36.15 18.94 -34.45
C VAL A 16 -35.69 18.22 -33.18
N GLY A 17 -35.82 18.85 -32.00
CA GLY A 17 -35.66 18.15 -30.73
C GLY A 17 -35.25 18.98 -29.52
N LEU A 18 -35.81 20.19 -29.36
CA LEU A 18 -35.73 20.94 -28.10
C LEU A 18 -37.02 20.63 -27.31
N CYS A 19 -36.89 19.94 -26.18
CA CYS A 19 -37.76 19.93 -24.99
C CYS A 19 -37.57 18.61 -24.22
N GLY A 20 -36.52 18.56 -23.41
CA GLY A 20 -36.37 17.57 -22.35
C GLY A 20 -35.72 18.27 -21.18
N ALA A 21 -36.52 18.96 -20.36
CA ALA A 21 -36.07 19.47 -19.08
C ALA A 21 -35.74 18.26 -18.20
N SER A 22 -34.47 17.87 -18.21
CA SER A 22 -33.92 16.88 -17.32
C SER A 22 -34.02 17.42 -15.89
N LEU A 23 -35.04 16.97 -15.17
CA LEU A 23 -35.11 16.94 -13.70
C LEU A 23 -34.06 15.98 -13.11
N PHE A 24 -32.84 15.97 -13.66
CA PHE A 24 -31.71 15.33 -13.00
C PHE A 24 -31.23 16.33 -11.95
N GLY A 25 -31.68 16.12 -10.71
CA GLY A 25 -31.13 16.80 -9.56
C GLY A 25 -29.61 16.76 -9.66
N ALA A 26 -28.96 17.92 -9.54
CA ALA A 26 -27.52 18.01 -9.52
C ALA A 26 -27.01 17.03 -8.46
N SER A 27 -26.40 15.93 -8.89
CA SER A 27 -25.64 15.07 -8.01
C SER A 27 -24.70 15.97 -7.23
N ALA A 28 -24.72 15.89 -5.90
CA ALA A 28 -23.79 16.64 -5.08
C ALA A 28 -22.38 16.40 -5.65
N ALA A 29 -21.71 17.48 -6.05
CA ALA A 29 -20.37 17.39 -6.57
C ALA A 29 -19.53 16.73 -5.47
N VAL A 30 -19.10 15.49 -5.72
CA VAL A 30 -18.23 14.77 -4.80
C VAL A 30 -16.94 15.57 -4.78
N ALA A 31 -16.65 16.19 -3.64
CA ALA A 31 -15.41 16.92 -3.46
C ALA A 31 -14.25 15.99 -3.83
N ALA A 32 -13.35 16.46 -4.70
CA ALA A 32 -12.18 15.68 -5.07
C ALA A 32 -11.42 15.31 -3.79
N PRO A 33 -10.90 14.07 -3.68
CA PRO A 33 -10.11 13.66 -2.53
C PRO A 33 -8.99 14.67 -2.30
N VAL A 34 -8.85 15.13 -1.05
CA VAL A 34 -7.76 16.04 -0.70
C VAL A 34 -6.45 15.26 -0.90
N PRO A 35 -5.53 15.74 -1.75
CA PRO A 35 -4.26 15.07 -1.94
C PRO A 35 -3.48 15.08 -0.63
N CYS A 36 -2.79 13.98 -0.35
CA CYS A 36 -1.91 13.88 0.81
C CYS A 36 -0.76 14.89 0.71
N ALA A 37 -0.48 15.59 1.81
CA ALA A 37 0.43 16.73 1.82
C ALA A 37 1.91 16.34 1.79
N TYR A 38 2.25 15.13 2.26
CA TYR A 38 3.63 14.65 2.35
C TYR A 38 4.08 13.94 1.05
N PRO A 39 5.26 14.25 0.48
CA PRO A 39 5.76 13.57 -0.71
C PRO A 39 5.83 12.04 -0.56
N GLY A 40 5.38 11.31 -1.58
CA GLY A 40 5.39 9.85 -1.56
C GLY A 40 4.29 9.20 -0.70
N SER A 41 3.40 10.00 -0.10
CA SER A 41 2.26 9.46 0.65
C SER A 41 1.05 9.17 -0.24
N THR A 42 0.27 8.16 0.15
CA THR A 42 -0.97 7.75 -0.52
C THR A 42 -2.13 7.76 0.46
N GLN A 43 -3.34 8.04 -0.02
CA GLN A 43 -4.53 7.97 0.82
C GLN A 43 -4.99 6.50 0.90
N VAL A 44 -5.02 5.94 2.11
CA VAL A 44 -5.41 4.53 2.33
C VAL A 44 -6.89 4.38 2.60
N VAL A 45 -7.48 5.35 3.29
CA VAL A 45 -8.92 5.56 3.43
C VAL A 45 -9.18 7.06 3.47
N THR A 46 -10.43 7.48 3.25
CA THR A 46 -10.81 8.89 3.27
C THR A 46 -10.30 9.58 4.53
N GLY A 47 -9.48 10.62 4.35
CA GLY A 47 -8.93 11.41 5.46
C GLY A 47 -7.66 10.85 6.11
N VAL A 48 -7.15 9.69 5.69
CA VAL A 48 -5.91 9.11 6.25
C VAL A 48 -4.87 8.89 5.15
N CYS A 49 -3.71 9.49 5.34
CA CYS A 49 -2.56 9.38 4.45
C CYS A 49 -1.51 8.45 5.06
N GLN A 50 -0.86 7.66 4.21
CA GLN A 50 0.16 6.68 4.59
C GLN A 50 1.46 6.93 3.82
N VAL A 51 2.60 6.75 4.49
CA VAL A 51 3.93 6.59 3.89
C VAL A 51 4.45 5.22 4.30
N VAL A 52 4.98 4.48 3.35
CA VAL A 52 5.64 3.19 3.58
C VAL A 52 7.13 3.39 3.33
N VAL A 53 7.96 3.04 4.30
CA VAL A 53 9.41 3.26 4.28
C VAL A 53 10.11 1.91 4.35
N THR A 54 10.84 1.57 3.30
CA THR A 54 11.44 0.25 3.09
C THR A 54 12.92 0.31 2.73
N ALA A 55 13.53 1.48 2.93
CA ALA A 55 14.95 1.69 2.75
C ALA A 55 15.43 2.70 3.80
N ASP A 56 16.71 2.57 4.17
CA ASP A 56 17.36 3.47 5.11
C ASP A 56 17.31 4.91 4.61
N GLY A 57 17.29 5.84 5.56
CA GLY A 57 17.37 7.25 5.22
C GLY A 57 16.99 8.18 6.35
N VAL A 58 16.59 9.37 5.97
CA VAL A 58 16.17 10.42 6.89
C VAL A 58 14.84 10.98 6.40
N LEU A 59 13.85 11.02 7.30
CA LEU A 59 12.55 11.63 7.04
C LEU A 59 12.39 12.90 7.86
N THR A 60 11.57 13.83 7.37
CA THR A 60 11.23 15.05 8.11
C THR A 60 9.79 15.43 7.78
N PHE A 61 8.91 15.31 8.76
CA PHE A 61 7.50 15.65 8.60
C PHE A 61 7.26 17.13 8.90
N PRO A 62 6.49 17.87 8.09
CA PRO A 62 6.27 19.29 8.31
C PRO A 62 5.34 19.55 9.51
N SER A 63 5.57 20.63 10.25
CA SER A 63 4.70 21.10 11.35
C SER A 63 3.29 21.51 10.94
N THR A 64 2.97 21.55 9.65
CA THR A 64 1.59 21.73 9.17
C THR A 64 0.70 20.51 9.44
N LEU A 65 1.29 19.36 9.77
CA LEU A 65 0.56 18.17 10.21
C LEU A 65 0.23 18.28 11.71
N ASN A 66 -0.98 17.90 12.09
CA ASN A 66 -1.40 17.96 13.50
C ASN A 66 -0.88 16.76 14.33
N LYS A 67 -0.76 15.60 13.69
CA LYS A 67 -0.32 14.35 14.31
C LYS A 67 0.27 13.43 13.24
N VAL A 68 1.40 12.81 13.57
CA VAL A 68 2.03 11.76 12.77
C VAL A 68 2.29 10.58 13.71
N THR A 69 1.88 9.40 13.27
CA THR A 69 2.03 8.13 14.01
C THR A 69 2.74 7.12 13.13
N ALA A 70 3.39 6.14 13.73
CA ALA A 70 4.05 5.08 12.98
C ALA A 70 3.80 3.70 13.58
N ILE A 71 3.81 2.68 12.73
CA ILE A 71 4.00 1.29 13.11
C ILE A 71 5.37 0.88 12.57
N LEU A 72 6.20 0.31 13.44
CA LEU A 72 7.49 -0.27 13.08
C LEU A 72 7.34 -1.78 13.10
N VAL A 73 7.98 -2.44 12.14
CA VAL A 73 8.03 -3.89 12.04
C VAL A 73 9.49 -4.28 11.90
N GLY A 74 10.03 -5.04 12.85
CA GLY A 74 11.37 -5.64 12.75
C GLY A 74 11.44 -6.64 11.60
N ALA A 75 12.64 -7.00 11.16
CA ALA A 75 12.79 -8.02 10.11
C ALA A 75 12.51 -9.42 10.66
N GLY A 76 12.09 -10.36 9.81
CA GLY A 76 11.93 -11.76 10.21
C GLY A 76 13.26 -12.52 10.19
N GLY A 77 13.39 -13.56 11.01
CA GLY A 77 14.49 -14.53 10.96
C GLY A 77 14.37 -15.48 9.77
N GLY A 78 15.47 -16.09 9.34
CA GLY A 78 15.48 -17.04 8.23
C GLY A 78 14.88 -18.41 8.59
N GLY A 79 14.34 -19.10 7.58
CA GLY A 79 13.97 -20.51 7.69
C GLY A 79 15.19 -21.42 7.63
N TYR A 80 15.05 -22.64 8.14
CA TYR A 80 16.08 -23.66 8.17
C TYR A 80 15.60 -24.95 7.51
N ILE A 81 16.48 -25.57 6.74
CA ILE A 81 16.29 -26.94 6.26
C ILE A 81 17.49 -27.83 6.58
N GLY A 82 17.21 -28.95 7.24
CA GLY A 82 18.22 -29.94 7.59
C GLY A 82 18.37 -31.07 6.57
N ALA A 83 19.37 -31.92 6.79
CA ALA A 83 19.58 -33.11 5.97
C ALA A 83 18.52 -34.20 6.25
N GLU A 84 18.62 -35.34 5.57
CA GLU A 84 17.67 -36.47 5.68
C GLU A 84 17.30 -36.81 7.13
N GLY A 85 16.10 -36.39 7.57
CA GLY A 85 15.54 -36.70 8.88
C GLY A 85 15.46 -35.54 9.87
N ASP A 86 16.13 -34.41 9.60
CA ASP A 86 16.16 -33.27 10.52
C ASP A 86 14.93 -32.37 10.38
N GLY A 87 14.33 -32.30 9.18
CA GLY A 87 13.09 -31.58 8.89
C GLY A 87 13.28 -30.14 8.41
N ALA A 88 12.16 -29.40 8.34
CA ALA A 88 12.08 -27.99 7.95
C ALA A 88 11.49 -27.15 9.08
N TYR A 89 12.06 -25.96 9.31
CA TYR A 89 11.70 -25.08 10.41
C TYR A 89 11.58 -23.64 9.93
N GLY A 90 10.51 -22.97 10.36
CA GLY A 90 10.27 -21.57 10.05
C GLY A 90 11.05 -20.63 10.96
N GLY A 91 11.44 -19.47 10.44
CA GLY A 91 12.03 -18.38 11.21
C GLY A 91 10.99 -17.61 12.03
N GLY A 92 11.44 -16.90 13.07
CA GLY A 92 10.57 -16.05 13.89
C GLY A 92 10.21 -14.74 13.18
N GLY A 93 9.01 -14.23 13.41
CA GLY A 93 8.58 -12.92 12.89
C GLY A 93 9.25 -11.76 13.62
N GLY A 94 9.45 -10.63 12.95
CA GLY A 94 9.89 -9.40 13.59
C GLY A 94 8.83 -8.83 14.53
N GLU A 95 9.28 -8.13 15.58
CA GLU A 95 8.40 -7.41 16.49
C GLU A 95 7.59 -6.33 15.75
N VAL A 96 6.37 -6.07 16.21
CA VAL A 96 5.55 -4.96 15.70
C VAL A 96 5.22 -4.02 16.85
N ILE A 97 5.66 -2.75 16.76
CA ILE A 97 5.39 -1.73 17.77
C ILE A 97 4.71 -0.50 17.19
N TYR A 98 3.93 0.18 18.03
CA TYR A 98 3.25 1.42 17.71
C TYR A 98 3.96 2.63 18.32
N VAL A 99 4.11 3.70 17.54
CA VAL A 99 4.67 4.99 17.93
C VAL A 99 3.60 6.07 17.78
N ASP A 100 3.06 6.52 18.92
CA ASP A 100 1.91 7.45 18.98
C ASP A 100 2.26 8.90 18.59
N SER A 101 3.52 9.32 18.75
CA SER A 101 3.92 10.70 18.47
C SER A 101 5.27 10.76 17.79
N VAL A 102 5.24 10.95 16.47
CA VAL A 102 6.43 11.20 15.65
C VAL A 102 6.76 12.70 15.65
N ALA A 103 8.02 13.04 15.91
CA ALA A 103 8.46 14.43 15.95
C ALA A 103 8.29 15.13 14.58
N LEU A 104 7.80 16.37 14.62
CA LEU A 104 7.65 17.23 13.44
C LEU A 104 8.85 18.19 13.33
N ASP A 105 9.11 18.67 12.11
CA ASP A 105 10.23 19.56 11.75
C ASP A 105 11.61 19.07 12.25
N THR A 106 11.72 17.77 12.50
CA THR A 106 12.92 17.12 13.02
C THR A 106 13.33 16.00 12.07
N ALA A 107 14.62 15.92 11.78
CA ALA A 107 15.19 14.81 11.03
C ALA A 107 15.09 13.51 11.86
N ILE A 108 14.42 12.51 11.30
CA ILE A 108 14.26 11.18 11.89
C ILE A 108 15.07 10.21 11.06
N THR A 109 16.10 9.62 11.65
CA THR A 109 16.85 8.52 11.04
C THR A 109 15.99 7.28 11.00
N VAL A 110 15.97 6.62 9.85
CA VAL A 110 15.31 5.34 9.62
C VAL A 110 16.36 4.34 9.17
N ASP A 111 16.37 3.18 9.82
CA ASP A 111 17.21 2.03 9.47
C ASP A 111 16.27 0.83 9.36
N ILE A 112 16.20 0.21 8.18
CA ILE A 112 15.30 -0.90 7.91
C ILE A 112 16.06 -2.19 8.12
N GLY A 113 15.60 -2.98 9.09
CA GLY A 113 16.18 -4.28 9.37
C GLY A 113 16.11 -5.19 8.16
N SER A 114 17.24 -5.81 7.81
CA SER A 114 17.29 -6.83 6.76
C SER A 114 16.76 -8.16 7.27
N GLY A 115 16.05 -8.90 6.42
CA GLY A 115 15.61 -10.26 6.70
C GLY A 115 16.76 -11.23 6.98
N GLY A 116 16.50 -12.22 7.82
CA GLY A 116 17.46 -13.27 8.18
C GLY A 116 17.78 -14.20 7.01
N THR A 117 19.03 -14.66 6.95
CA THR A 117 19.50 -15.58 5.90
C THR A 117 18.99 -17.00 6.13
N ILE A 118 18.85 -17.77 5.05
CA ILE A 118 18.50 -19.18 5.11
C ILE A 118 19.55 -19.99 5.88
N GLY A 119 19.10 -20.94 6.70
CA GLY A 119 19.92 -21.99 7.30
C GLY A 119 19.84 -23.30 6.51
N LEU A 120 20.93 -24.05 6.48
CA LEU A 120 21.08 -25.33 5.77
C LEU A 120 21.73 -26.36 6.71
N ASP A 121 21.82 -27.62 6.30
CA ASP A 121 22.51 -28.64 7.08
C ASP A 121 23.88 -28.17 7.64
N GLY A 122 24.03 -28.28 8.96
CA GLY A 122 25.21 -27.80 9.72
C GLY A 122 25.39 -26.27 9.82
N VAL A 123 24.46 -25.46 9.29
CA VAL A 123 24.52 -23.99 9.28
C VAL A 123 23.18 -23.39 9.75
N GLU A 124 23.20 -22.72 10.89
CA GLU A 124 22.01 -22.06 11.45
C GLU A 124 21.47 -20.96 10.53
N ALA A 125 20.16 -20.72 10.61
CA ALA A 125 19.54 -19.61 9.92
C ALA A 125 19.95 -18.28 10.57
N GLY A 126 20.06 -17.24 9.75
CA GLY A 126 20.38 -15.89 10.22
C GLY A 126 19.19 -15.24 10.93
N ASN A 127 19.48 -14.40 11.92
CA ASN A 127 18.49 -13.54 12.56
C ASN A 127 18.12 -12.37 11.65
N GLY A 128 16.89 -11.88 11.77
CA GLY A 128 16.47 -10.62 11.19
C GLY A 128 17.11 -9.44 11.93
N GLY A 129 17.36 -8.35 11.21
CA GLY A 129 17.81 -7.08 11.77
C GLY A 129 16.69 -6.30 12.44
N ASP A 130 17.08 -5.48 13.41
CA ASP A 130 16.19 -4.51 14.06
C ASP A 130 15.79 -3.40 13.07
N THR A 131 14.57 -2.89 13.20
CA THR A 131 14.12 -1.70 12.46
C THR A 131 14.04 -0.50 13.39
N LEU A 132 14.72 0.58 13.02
CA LEU A 132 14.83 1.80 13.83
C LEU A 132 14.07 2.95 13.18
N PHE A 133 13.37 3.71 14.01
CA PHE A 133 12.70 4.96 13.62
C PHE A 133 12.92 6.02 14.70
N GLY A 134 13.94 6.85 14.51
CA GLY A 134 14.39 7.79 15.54
C GLY A 134 14.91 7.05 16.76
N ALA A 135 14.21 7.17 17.89
CA ALA A 135 14.56 6.49 19.15
C ALA A 135 13.77 5.18 19.39
N ALA A 136 12.82 4.84 18.52
CA ALA A 136 12.06 3.60 18.61
C ALA A 136 12.77 2.48 17.84
N THR A 137 12.74 1.28 18.41
CA THR A 137 13.33 0.07 17.84
C THR A 137 12.30 -1.06 17.89
N ALA A 138 12.04 -1.69 16.75
CA ALA A 138 11.33 -2.96 16.67
C ALA A 138 12.34 -4.08 16.42
N HIS A 139 12.41 -5.05 17.32
CA HIS A 139 13.41 -6.11 17.25
C HIS A 139 13.16 -7.10 16.11
N GLY A 140 14.25 -7.54 15.47
CA GLY A 140 14.21 -8.60 14.48
C GLY A 140 13.89 -9.97 15.09
N GLY A 141 13.25 -10.85 14.31
CA GLY A 141 12.99 -12.23 14.68
C GLY A 141 14.26 -13.08 14.59
N LEU A 142 14.37 -14.10 15.43
CA LEU A 142 15.46 -15.06 15.42
C LEU A 142 15.24 -16.10 14.31
N GLY A 143 16.32 -16.52 13.66
CA GLY A 143 16.30 -17.69 12.79
C GLY A 143 16.05 -18.97 13.59
N SER A 144 15.71 -20.05 12.90
CA SER A 144 15.71 -21.39 13.51
C SER A 144 17.12 -21.77 13.97
N VAL A 145 17.21 -22.39 15.16
CA VAL A 145 18.49 -22.79 15.80
C VAL A 145 18.54 -24.29 16.08
N ILE A 146 19.75 -24.81 16.29
CA ILE A 146 19.98 -26.21 16.70
C ILE A 146 20.28 -26.22 18.21
N ASP A 147 19.28 -26.55 19.04
CA ASP A 147 19.48 -26.69 20.49
C ASP A 147 19.63 -28.16 20.89
N GLN A 148 20.83 -28.55 21.34
CA GLN A 148 21.11 -29.89 21.89
C GLN A 148 20.74 -31.06 20.95
N GLY A 149 20.78 -30.85 19.64
CA GLY A 149 20.42 -31.85 18.64
C GLY A 149 18.91 -31.93 18.36
N SER A 150 18.11 -31.01 18.92
CA SER A 150 16.74 -30.76 18.49
C SER A 150 16.69 -29.42 17.77
N HIS A 151 16.05 -29.40 16.60
CA HIS A 151 15.75 -28.16 15.91
C HIS A 151 14.47 -27.55 16.48
N VAL A 152 14.44 -26.22 16.56
CA VAL A 152 13.27 -25.45 17.00
C VAL A 152 13.05 -24.28 16.05
N GLY A 153 11.77 -24.00 15.78
CA GLY A 153 11.35 -22.83 15.03
C GLY A 153 11.89 -21.54 15.65
N GLY A 154 12.03 -20.52 14.82
CA GLY A 154 12.55 -19.23 15.25
C GLY A 154 11.63 -18.50 16.23
N VAL A 155 12.21 -17.63 17.05
CA VAL A 155 11.52 -16.84 18.07
C VAL A 155 11.25 -15.44 17.51
N SER A 156 10.06 -14.89 17.74
CA SER A 156 9.75 -13.54 17.29
C SER A 156 10.59 -12.48 18.02
N GLY A 157 10.68 -11.26 17.46
CA GLY A 157 11.41 -10.16 18.09
C GLY A 157 10.90 -9.78 19.50
N ASN A 158 9.65 -10.10 19.83
CA ASN A 158 9.07 -9.92 21.17
C ASN A 158 8.98 -11.21 22.02
N GLY A 159 9.67 -12.28 21.60
CA GLY A 159 9.86 -13.48 22.42
C GLY A 159 8.79 -14.58 22.28
N HIS A 160 7.87 -14.48 21.32
CA HIS A 160 6.95 -15.57 21.02
C HIS A 160 7.66 -16.70 20.29
N THR A 161 7.26 -17.93 20.58
CA THR A 161 7.98 -19.15 20.16
C THR A 161 7.13 -20.06 19.28
N GLY A 162 7.76 -21.02 18.63
CA GLY A 162 7.10 -22.11 17.93
C GLY A 162 7.99 -23.35 17.84
N ILE A 163 7.41 -24.50 17.48
CA ILE A 163 8.12 -25.79 17.45
C ILE A 163 8.74 -26.04 16.08
N LEU A 164 7.93 -26.17 15.01
CA LEU A 164 8.45 -26.25 13.64
C LEU A 164 8.20 -24.93 12.91
N GLY A 165 6.98 -24.40 12.97
CA GLY A 165 6.70 -23.00 12.63
C GLY A 165 7.37 -22.03 13.60
N GLY A 166 7.74 -20.84 13.11
CA GLY A 166 8.28 -19.78 13.95
C GLY A 166 7.20 -19.03 14.73
N GLY A 167 7.58 -18.40 15.86
CA GLY A 167 6.71 -17.50 16.60
C GLY A 167 6.42 -16.21 15.85
N GLY A 168 5.24 -15.61 16.08
CA GLY A 168 4.82 -14.36 15.44
C GLY A 168 4.65 -13.24 16.44
N ALA A 169 4.63 -12.00 15.97
CA ALA A 169 4.53 -10.81 16.82
C ALA A 169 3.25 -10.79 17.68
N ALA A 170 2.16 -11.40 17.21
CA ALA A 170 0.87 -11.44 17.91
C ALA A 170 0.67 -12.70 18.76
N GLY A 171 1.62 -13.63 18.77
CA GLY A 171 1.54 -14.82 19.62
C GLY A 171 2.44 -15.97 19.18
N ASP A 172 2.49 -16.97 20.06
CA ASP A 172 3.17 -18.24 19.79
C ASP A 172 2.50 -19.00 18.63
N ALA A 173 3.26 -19.91 18.01
CA ALA A 173 2.71 -20.89 17.08
C ALA A 173 1.67 -21.78 17.82
N PRO A 174 0.43 -21.92 17.30
CA PRO A 174 -0.61 -22.67 17.99
C PRO A 174 -0.41 -24.20 17.93
N ASP A 175 0.37 -24.68 16.97
CA ASP A 175 0.77 -26.09 16.81
C ASP A 175 2.13 -26.18 16.09
N SER A 176 2.54 -27.39 15.71
CA SER A 176 3.84 -27.61 15.08
C SER A 176 3.95 -26.95 13.71
N ASP A 177 2.88 -26.97 12.91
CA ASP A 177 2.94 -26.68 11.48
C ASP A 177 2.37 -25.29 11.15
N THR A 178 1.62 -24.70 12.08
CA THR A 178 1.03 -23.37 11.96
C THR A 178 1.96 -22.34 12.60
N PRO A 179 2.46 -21.34 11.85
CA PRO A 179 3.29 -20.29 12.43
C PRO A 179 2.50 -19.39 13.36
N GLY A 180 3.22 -18.75 14.28
CA GLY A 180 2.66 -17.74 15.17
C GLY A 180 2.07 -16.56 14.37
N PRO A 181 0.91 -16.03 14.81
CA PRO A 181 0.22 -14.97 14.08
C PRO A 181 1.01 -13.65 14.13
N GLY A 182 0.88 -12.86 13.07
CA GLY A 182 1.28 -11.46 13.05
C GLY A 182 0.12 -10.53 13.37
N TYR A 183 0.35 -9.22 13.32
CA TYR A 183 -0.68 -8.21 13.51
C TYR A 183 -1.23 -7.68 12.18
N LEU A 184 -2.55 -7.55 12.09
CA LEU A 184 -3.13 -6.51 11.24
C LEU A 184 -2.80 -5.14 11.84
N LEU A 185 -2.64 -4.09 11.03
CA LEU A 185 -2.22 -2.77 11.52
C LEU A 185 -3.19 -2.19 12.56
N SER A 186 -4.49 -2.39 12.38
CA SER A 186 -5.51 -1.98 13.35
C SER A 186 -5.53 -2.82 14.64
N GLY A 187 -4.89 -3.99 14.64
CA GLY A 187 -4.79 -4.90 15.77
C GLY A 187 -3.56 -4.69 16.65
N VAL A 188 -2.63 -3.80 16.26
CA VAL A 188 -1.42 -3.52 17.04
C VAL A 188 -1.81 -2.89 18.39
N PRO A 189 -1.27 -3.37 19.53
CA PRO A 189 -1.62 -2.84 20.84
C PRO A 189 -1.39 -1.33 20.95
N GLY A 190 -2.42 -0.61 21.41
CA GLY A 190 -2.36 0.83 21.63
C GLY A 190 -2.46 1.71 20.38
N VAL A 191 -2.71 1.11 19.20
CA VAL A 191 -2.80 1.86 17.94
C VAL A 191 -3.93 2.89 17.94
N ASP A 192 -3.68 4.06 17.38
CA ASP A 192 -4.70 5.08 17.13
C ASP A 192 -5.67 4.60 16.04
N ALA A 193 -6.83 4.10 16.47
CA ALA A 193 -7.87 3.57 15.58
C ALA A 193 -8.42 4.61 14.57
N ALA A 194 -8.23 5.92 14.80
CA ALA A 194 -8.62 6.93 13.82
C ALA A 194 -7.65 6.99 12.63
N LEU A 195 -6.38 6.68 12.85
CA LEU A 195 -5.34 6.61 11.81
C LEU A 195 -5.13 5.18 11.30
N PHE A 196 -5.43 4.16 12.10
CA PHE A 196 -5.37 2.75 11.73
C PHE A 196 -6.73 2.06 11.86
N PRO A 197 -7.76 2.50 11.11
CA PRO A 197 -9.03 1.82 11.11
C PRO A 197 -8.89 0.47 10.39
N SER A 198 -9.67 -0.53 10.81
CA SER A 198 -9.67 -1.86 10.18
C SER A 198 -10.07 -1.84 8.70
N ALA A 199 -10.84 -0.84 8.27
CA ALA A 199 -11.14 -0.63 6.85
C ALA A 199 -9.90 -0.26 6.00
N ALA A 200 -8.81 0.12 6.65
CA ALA A 200 -7.51 0.43 6.03
C ALA A 200 -6.47 -0.68 6.28
N ASP A 201 -6.87 -1.82 6.85
CA ASP A 201 -5.97 -2.96 7.00
C ASP A 201 -5.73 -3.63 5.65
N PRO A 202 -4.48 -4.01 5.34
CA PRO A 202 -4.25 -4.99 4.29
C PRO A 202 -4.78 -6.36 4.71
N ALA A 203 -4.95 -7.28 3.76
CA ALA A 203 -5.28 -8.68 4.05
C ALA A 203 -4.11 -9.47 4.71
N VAL A 204 -3.05 -8.78 5.12
CA VAL A 204 -1.75 -9.32 5.48
C VAL A 204 -1.45 -9.02 6.93
N GLN A 205 -0.82 -9.98 7.60
CA GLN A 205 -0.29 -9.82 8.95
C GLN A 205 1.20 -9.46 8.92
N TYR A 206 1.58 -8.45 9.70
CA TYR A 206 2.97 -8.02 9.90
C TYR A 206 3.61 -8.79 11.06
N GLY A 207 4.88 -9.14 10.92
CA GLY A 207 5.61 -9.88 11.95
C GLY A 207 5.11 -11.31 12.15
N ARG A 208 4.50 -11.94 11.14
CA ARG A 208 4.06 -13.35 11.22
C ARG A 208 5.28 -14.28 11.30
N GLY A 209 5.17 -15.40 12.01
CA GLY A 209 6.17 -16.46 11.96
C GLY A 209 6.28 -17.12 10.57
N GLY A 210 7.39 -17.80 10.32
CA GLY A 210 7.63 -18.61 9.13
C GLY A 210 7.02 -20.01 9.23
N GLU A 211 6.54 -20.54 8.12
CA GLU A 211 5.94 -21.88 8.02
C GLU A 211 7.00 -22.98 7.93
N SER A 212 6.73 -24.12 8.56
CA SER A 212 7.35 -25.41 8.22
C SER A 212 6.53 -26.12 7.16
N ASP A 213 7.17 -26.99 6.37
CA ASP A 213 6.57 -27.74 5.28
C ASP A 213 5.81 -26.88 4.25
N SER A 214 6.35 -25.69 3.96
CA SER A 214 5.83 -24.77 2.96
C SER A 214 6.97 -24.23 2.09
N SER A 215 6.87 -24.45 0.77
CA SER A 215 7.81 -23.89 -0.21
C SER A 215 7.50 -22.42 -0.51
N ASP A 216 6.36 -21.93 -0.04
CA ASP A 216 5.94 -20.55 -0.28
C ASP A 216 6.94 -19.63 0.40
N ALA A 217 7.81 -19.02 -0.39
CA ALA A 217 8.58 -17.87 0.07
C ALA A 217 7.61 -16.89 0.72
N PRO A 218 7.92 -16.28 1.88
CA PRO A 218 7.13 -15.17 2.38
C PRO A 218 7.03 -14.16 1.24
N GLY A 219 5.86 -14.11 0.62
CA GLY A 219 5.69 -13.80 -0.80
C GLY A 219 6.58 -12.68 -1.32
N ASN A 220 7.65 -13.05 -2.02
CA ASN A 220 8.49 -12.14 -2.81
C ASN A 220 7.78 -11.64 -4.09
N ALA A 221 6.48 -11.92 -4.26
CA ALA A 221 5.73 -11.67 -5.49
C ALA A 221 4.40 -10.95 -5.25
N ALA A 222 4.37 -9.90 -4.44
CA ALA A 222 3.41 -8.80 -4.60
C ALA A 222 3.99 -7.54 -3.95
N ALA A 223 3.74 -6.38 -4.54
CA ALA A 223 4.31 -5.10 -4.12
C ALA A 223 4.28 -4.93 -2.59
N VAL A 224 5.46 -4.66 -2.04
CA VAL A 224 5.71 -4.33 -0.64
C VAL A 224 4.60 -3.47 -0.03
N PRO A 225 4.18 -3.76 1.23
CA PRO A 225 4.75 -4.76 2.12
C PRO A 225 3.67 -5.79 2.48
N THR A 226 3.33 -6.69 1.57
CA THR A 226 2.37 -7.76 1.89
C THR A 226 2.96 -8.88 2.74
N ASN A 227 4.19 -8.78 3.29
CA ASN A 227 4.79 -9.75 4.23
C ASN A 227 5.96 -9.18 5.07
N SER A 228 6.01 -7.87 5.37
CA SER A 228 7.16 -7.32 6.11
C SER A 228 7.29 -7.90 7.52
N GLY A 229 8.54 -8.15 7.91
CA GLY A 229 8.89 -8.81 9.16
C GLY A 229 8.45 -10.26 9.27
N ALA A 230 7.95 -10.89 8.19
CA ALA A 230 7.60 -12.31 8.23
C ALA A 230 8.85 -13.17 8.39
N GLY A 231 8.79 -14.20 9.24
CA GLY A 231 9.82 -15.23 9.31
C GLY A 231 9.93 -16.03 8.01
N GLY A 232 11.12 -16.52 7.71
CA GLY A 232 11.38 -17.36 6.53
C GLY A 232 10.72 -18.72 6.65
N SER A 233 10.20 -19.25 5.55
CA SER A 233 9.60 -20.59 5.48
C SER A 233 10.62 -21.66 5.10
N ALA A 234 10.30 -22.92 5.35
CA ALA A 234 11.06 -24.04 4.82
C ALA A 234 10.13 -25.22 4.47
N TYR A 235 10.47 -26.00 3.44
CA TYR A 235 9.76 -27.19 3.00
C TYR A 235 10.66 -28.42 3.02
N TRP A 236 10.17 -29.51 3.63
CA TRP A 236 10.84 -30.79 3.62
C TRP A 236 9.88 -31.94 3.26
N GLN A 237 10.34 -32.89 2.44
CA GLN A 237 9.55 -34.05 2.05
C GLN A 237 10.34 -35.35 2.22
N PHE A 238 9.80 -36.28 3.01
CA PHE A 238 10.43 -37.57 3.27
C PHE A 238 10.53 -38.40 1.98
N GLY A 239 11.75 -38.83 1.61
CA GLY A 239 11.98 -39.83 0.57
C GLY A 239 12.03 -39.30 -0.87
N GLU A 240 11.81 -38.01 -1.08
CA GLU A 240 12.29 -37.33 -2.28
C GLU A 240 13.64 -36.70 -1.97
N VAL A 241 14.63 -36.94 -2.83
CA VAL A 241 15.86 -36.13 -2.88
C VAL A 241 15.52 -34.75 -3.48
N SER A 242 14.38 -34.16 -3.08
CA SER A 242 14.08 -32.78 -3.38
C SER A 242 15.00 -31.98 -2.48
N THR A 243 15.92 -31.25 -3.09
CA THR A 243 16.69 -30.18 -2.46
C THR A 243 15.69 -29.24 -1.81
N GLY A 244 15.35 -29.45 -0.54
CA GLY A 244 14.20 -28.75 0.00
C GLY A 244 14.44 -27.25 0.01
N GLU A 245 13.35 -26.51 0.00
CA GLU A 245 13.35 -25.08 -0.26
C GLU A 245 13.22 -24.37 1.08
N ALA A 246 14.21 -23.55 1.42
CA ALA A 246 14.13 -22.65 2.56
C ALA A 246 14.24 -21.22 2.04
N ASN A 247 13.50 -20.33 2.69
CA ASN A 247 13.38 -18.94 2.30
C ASN A 247 13.95 -18.01 3.38
N PRO A 248 14.54 -16.88 2.99
CA PRO A 248 15.00 -15.89 3.96
C PRO A 248 13.79 -15.27 4.68
N GLY A 249 14.05 -14.65 5.82
CA GLY A 249 13.08 -13.77 6.46
C GLY A 249 12.83 -12.54 5.59
N ALA A 250 11.67 -11.90 5.79
CA ALA A 250 11.35 -10.65 5.12
C ALA A 250 11.95 -9.45 5.87
N ASP A 251 12.35 -8.43 5.13
CA ASP A 251 12.81 -7.16 5.68
C ASP A 251 11.74 -6.49 6.54
N GLY A 252 12.21 -5.64 7.46
CA GLY A 252 11.36 -4.77 8.26
C GLY A 252 10.67 -3.68 7.43
N VAL A 253 9.83 -2.89 8.10
CA VAL A 253 9.17 -1.73 7.47
C VAL A 253 8.78 -0.70 8.51
N VAL A 254 8.73 0.57 8.10
CA VAL A 254 8.04 1.61 8.86
C VAL A 254 6.82 2.09 8.07
N ILE A 255 5.65 2.06 8.72
CA ILE A 255 4.38 2.51 8.17
C ILE A 255 3.93 3.73 8.95
N VAL A 256 4.00 4.89 8.31
CA VAL A 256 3.64 6.17 8.92
C VAL A 256 2.25 6.56 8.47
N ARG A 257 1.37 6.97 9.39
CA ARG A 257 0.04 7.51 9.07
C ARG A 257 -0.23 8.85 9.74
N TYR A 258 -0.96 9.69 9.02
CA TYR A 258 -1.38 11.02 9.46
C TYR A 258 -2.71 11.40 8.81
N ALA A 259 -3.43 12.34 9.42
CA ALA A 259 -4.70 12.82 8.88
C ALA A 259 -4.46 13.75 7.68
N ALA A 260 -5.20 13.54 6.59
CA ALA A 260 -5.20 14.48 5.47
C ALA A 260 -5.73 15.84 5.95
N ALA A 261 -5.14 16.93 5.46
CA ALA A 261 -5.67 18.26 5.75
C ALA A 261 -7.13 18.31 5.27
N SER A 262 -8.08 18.70 6.13
CA SER A 262 -9.41 19.03 5.64
C SER A 262 -9.25 20.28 4.79
N LEU A 263 -9.53 20.22 3.48
CA LEU A 263 -9.92 21.45 2.80
C LEU A 263 -11.15 21.92 3.56
N ALA A 264 -11.01 23.02 4.31
CA ALA A 264 -12.18 23.79 4.68
C ALA A 264 -12.95 23.96 3.38
N ALA A 265 -14.18 23.48 3.31
CA ALA A 265 -15.06 23.81 2.22
C ALA A 265 -15.15 25.32 2.24
N THR A 266 -14.26 26.00 1.51
CA THR A 266 -14.44 27.38 1.15
C THR A 266 -15.76 27.32 0.43
N GLY A 267 -16.80 27.79 1.11
CA GLY A 267 -18.12 27.93 0.54
C GLY A 267 -17.99 28.87 -0.64
N ALA A 268 -17.54 28.35 -1.78
CA ALA A 268 -17.94 28.83 -3.07
C ALA A 268 -19.41 28.46 -3.12
N ASP A 269 -20.20 29.33 -2.52
CA ASP A 269 -21.63 29.43 -2.65
C ASP A 269 -21.90 29.48 -4.16
N SER A 270 -22.07 28.30 -4.77
CA SER A 270 -22.26 28.13 -6.22
C SER A 270 -23.58 28.74 -6.69
N THR A 271 -24.36 29.26 -5.76
CA THR A 271 -25.50 30.16 -5.96
C THR A 271 -25.10 31.47 -6.66
N GLY A 272 -23.83 31.91 -6.57
CA GLY A 272 -23.35 33.13 -7.24
C GLY A 272 -22.96 32.97 -8.71
N ALA A 273 -22.62 31.76 -9.17
CA ALA A 273 -22.15 31.51 -10.54
C ALA A 273 -23.26 31.04 -11.51
N LEU A 274 -24.42 30.63 -10.99
CA LEU A 274 -25.54 30.16 -11.81
C LEU A 274 -26.43 31.29 -12.37
N ILE A 275 -26.28 32.54 -11.90
CA ILE A 275 -27.06 33.68 -12.44
C ILE A 275 -26.38 34.36 -13.64
N VAL A 276 -25.06 34.21 -13.82
CA VAL A 276 -24.36 34.87 -14.95
C VAL A 276 -24.33 33.98 -16.22
N GLY A 277 -24.58 32.67 -16.09
CA GLY A 277 -24.63 31.74 -17.24
C GLY A 277 -25.98 31.62 -17.95
N GLY A 278 -27.04 32.26 -17.45
CA GLY A 278 -28.41 32.13 -17.96
C GLY A 278 -28.85 33.16 -19.01
N LEU A 279 -28.01 34.14 -19.37
CA LEU A 279 -28.40 35.26 -20.23
C LEU A 279 -27.59 35.39 -21.54
N ALA A 280 -26.83 34.36 -21.91
CA ALA A 280 -26.02 34.34 -23.14
C ALA A 280 -26.51 33.34 -24.19
N VAL A 281 -27.76 32.85 -24.12
CA VAL A 281 -28.36 31.95 -25.13
C VAL A 281 -29.75 32.45 -25.53
N ALA A 282 -29.85 33.67 -26.03
CA ALA A 282 -31.06 34.16 -26.72
C ALA A 282 -30.79 35.26 -27.78
N GLY A 283 -29.53 35.48 -28.19
CA GLY A 283 -29.16 36.58 -29.10
C GLY A 283 -28.48 36.18 -30.41
N GLY A 284 -28.39 34.88 -30.74
CA GLY A 284 -27.52 34.38 -31.81
C GLY A 284 -28.21 33.68 -33.00
N ALA A 285 -29.50 33.93 -33.25
CA ALA A 285 -30.25 33.24 -34.31
C ALA A 285 -31.05 34.18 -35.24
N ALA A 286 -30.58 35.41 -35.44
CA ALA A 286 -31.22 36.34 -36.39
C ALA A 286 -30.19 37.23 -37.09
N LEU A 287 -29.32 36.68 -37.95
CA LEU A 287 -28.54 37.48 -38.91
C LEU A 287 -27.95 36.69 -40.11
N VAL A 288 -28.54 35.55 -40.49
CA VAL A 288 -28.19 34.85 -41.74
C VAL A 288 -29.46 34.48 -42.49
N ALA A 289 -30.22 35.48 -42.94
CA ALA A 289 -31.35 35.28 -43.84
C ALA A 289 -31.65 36.55 -44.68
N SER A 290 -30.63 37.18 -45.27
CA SER A 290 -30.86 38.23 -46.28
C SER A 290 -29.61 38.53 -47.12
N ALA A 291 -29.16 37.59 -47.95
CA ALA A 291 -28.24 37.89 -49.05
C ALA A 291 -28.26 36.76 -50.09
N GLY A 292 -29.40 36.51 -50.72
CA GLY A 292 -29.50 35.38 -51.65
C GLY A 292 -30.63 35.40 -52.66
N ALA A 293 -31.22 36.56 -52.99
CA ALA A 293 -32.21 36.61 -54.07
C ALA A 293 -32.48 38.02 -54.63
N VAL A 294 -31.56 38.63 -55.39
CA VAL A 294 -31.87 39.52 -56.54
C VAL A 294 -30.62 39.53 -57.44
N ARG A 295 -30.48 38.66 -58.45
CA ARG A 295 -31.06 38.74 -59.80
C ARG A 295 -30.53 39.92 -60.64
N ARG A 296 -29.72 39.58 -61.67
CA ARG A 296 -29.62 40.24 -63.01
C ARG A 296 -29.05 41.69 -62.99
N ARG A 297 -28.19 42.16 -63.90
CA ARG A 297 -28.13 42.01 -65.37
C ARG A 297 -26.94 42.85 -65.90
N ARG A 298 -26.42 42.44 -67.07
CA ARG A 298 -25.84 43.24 -68.19
C ARG A 298 -24.35 43.68 -68.16
N SER A 299 -23.53 42.87 -68.88
CA SER A 299 -22.88 43.12 -70.20
C SER A 299 -21.96 44.36 -70.42
N PRO A 300 -21.23 44.47 -71.56
CA PRO A 300 -19.78 44.31 -71.62
C PRO A 300 -19.06 45.59 -72.13
N LYS A 301 -17.73 45.59 -72.07
CA LYS A 301 -16.83 46.16 -73.10
C LYS A 301 -15.43 45.63 -72.89
#